data_AF-A0AAQ1YND1-F1
#
_entry.id   AF-A0AAQ1YND1-F1
#
_cell.length_a   1.000
_cell.length_b   1.000
_cell.length_c   1.000
_cell.angle_alpha   90.00
_cell.angle_beta   90.00
_cell.angle_gamma   90.00
#
_symmetry.space_group_name_H-M   'P 1'
#
loop_
_entity.id
_entity.type
_entity.pdbx_description
1 polymer ?
#
loop_
_entity_poly.entity_id
_entity_poly.type
_entity_poly.pdbx_seq_one_letter_code
_entity_poly.pdbx_strand_id
1 'polypeptide(L)'
;MLPALVAVVRPLVSNMDFQFTHYQGNVSVKCSMEHIALANWFNTEVRSNPKAILTALSTAQSLSENQEKILIGAEYTLFLDADEVMVRANNLAIETDEILEDDFHYYDEESIAFCGTQDFIHFLEAYVDFIS
;
A
#
# COMPACT_ATOMS: atom_id res chain seq x y z
N MET A 1 17.83 23.33 -12.51
CA MET A 1 16.96 22.24 -12.03
C MET A 1 17.26 22.04 -10.56
N LEU A 2 16.25 22.10 -9.68
CA LEU A 2 16.42 21.70 -8.28
C LEU A 2 16.60 20.16 -8.26
N PRO A 3 17.54 19.62 -7.46
CA PRO A 3 17.71 18.18 -7.34
C PRO A 3 16.49 17.54 -6.68
N ALA A 4 16.16 16.30 -7.05
CA ALA A 4 15.13 15.52 -6.36
C ALA A 4 15.61 15.16 -4.96
N LEU A 5 14.74 15.29 -3.96
CA LEU A 5 15.00 14.79 -2.60
C LEU A 5 14.57 13.32 -2.56
N VAL A 6 15.45 12.46 -2.06
CA VAL A 6 15.25 11.01 -2.07
C VAL A 6 15.49 10.47 -0.67
N ALA A 7 14.54 9.71 -0.14
CA ALA A 7 14.66 8.97 1.11
C ALA A 7 14.48 7.48 0.83
N VAL A 8 15.46 6.66 1.22
CA VAL A 8 15.41 5.20 1.12
C VAL A 8 15.22 4.67 2.53
N VAL A 9 14.18 3.86 2.74
CA VAL A 9 13.89 3.23 4.02
C VAL A 9 14.04 1.72 3.85
N ARG A 10 14.89 1.14 4.69
CA ARG A 10 15.13 -0.30 4.79
C ARG A 10 15.02 -0.70 6.26
N PRO A 11 13.84 -1.09 6.74
CA PRO A 11 13.67 -1.31 8.16
C PRO A 11 14.34 -2.64 8.57
N LEU A 12 15.05 -2.65 9.70
CA LEU A 12 15.76 -3.83 10.20
C LEU A 12 14.82 -4.99 10.62
N VAL A 13 13.54 -4.70 10.81
CA VAL A 13 12.50 -5.62 11.33
C VAL A 13 11.30 -5.74 10.38
N SER A 14 11.29 -4.98 9.27
CA SER A 14 10.23 -5.04 8.26
C SER A 14 10.72 -5.82 7.05
N ASN A 15 9.83 -6.60 6.43
CA ASN A 15 10.13 -7.25 5.16
C ASN A 15 9.86 -6.35 3.94
N MET A 16 9.54 -5.07 4.15
CA MET A 16 9.21 -4.14 3.08
C MET A 16 10.26 -3.04 2.91
N ASP A 17 10.94 -3.07 1.77
CA ASP A 17 11.82 -1.99 1.31
C ASP A 17 11.05 -0.97 0.49
N PHE A 18 11.25 0.32 0.76
CA PHE A 18 10.62 1.40 -0.01
C PHE A 18 11.48 2.67 -0.12
N GLN A 19 11.19 3.48 -1.13
CA GLN A 19 11.90 4.71 -1.43
C GLN A 19 10.93 5.80 -1.85
N PHE A 20 10.90 6.89 -1.09
CA PHE A 20 10.19 8.11 -1.48
C PHE A 20 11.10 9.02 -2.31
N THR A 21 10.50 9.63 -3.34
CA THR A 21 11.14 10.65 -4.17
C THR A 21 10.22 11.87 -4.21
N HIS A 22 10.73 13.01 -3.74
CA HIS A 22 10.07 14.30 -3.90
C HIS A 22 10.67 15.06 -5.09
N TYR A 23 9.83 15.35 -6.08
CA TYR A 23 10.22 16.08 -7.28
C TYR A 23 9.09 17.00 -7.74
N GLN A 24 9.42 18.29 -7.94
CA GLN A 24 8.49 19.32 -8.40
C GLN A 24 7.15 19.36 -7.63
N GLY A 25 7.21 19.29 -6.30
CA GLY A 25 6.03 19.36 -5.43
C GLY A 25 5.18 18.09 -5.38
N ASN A 26 5.66 16.99 -5.99
CA ASN A 26 5.02 15.69 -5.96
C ASN A 26 5.90 14.68 -5.25
N VAL A 27 5.28 13.81 -4.46
CA VAL A 27 5.94 12.62 -3.90
C VAL A 27 5.50 11.41 -4.70
N SER A 28 6.45 10.54 -5.03
CA SER A 28 6.18 9.19 -5.51
C SER A 28 6.96 8.17 -4.69
N VAL A 29 6.46 6.95 -4.66
CA VAL A 29 7.10 5.84 -3.96
C VAL A 29 7.46 4.70 -4.91
N LYS A 30 8.52 3.98 -4.60
CA LYS A 30 8.82 2.65 -5.13
C LYS A 30 8.97 1.69 -3.97
N CYS A 31 8.47 0.47 -4.12
CA CYS A 31 8.61 -0.60 -3.12
C CYS A 31 9.36 -1.80 -3.72
N SER A 32 9.66 -2.81 -2.89
CA SER A 32 10.16 -4.11 -3.37
C SER A 32 9.16 -4.76 -4.32
N MET A 33 9.66 -5.76 -5.05
CA MET A 33 8.94 -6.46 -6.11
C MET A 33 7.57 -7.00 -5.64
N GLU A 34 7.51 -7.56 -4.44
CA GLU A 34 6.29 -8.12 -3.84
C GLU A 34 5.25 -7.06 -3.41
N HIS A 35 5.62 -5.77 -3.41
CA HIS A 35 4.82 -4.66 -2.90
C HIS A 35 4.52 -3.61 -3.98
N ILE A 36 4.61 -3.96 -5.26
CA ILE A 36 4.37 -3.00 -6.35
C ILE A 36 2.92 -2.46 -6.33
N ALA A 37 1.91 -3.29 -6.06
CA ALA A 37 0.52 -2.84 -5.93
C ALA A 37 0.33 -1.80 -4.80
N LEU A 38 1.05 -1.95 -3.69
CA LEU A 38 1.07 -0.95 -2.61
C LEU A 38 1.68 0.38 -3.08
N ALA A 39 2.81 0.31 -3.80
CA ALA A 39 3.41 1.51 -4.39
C ALA A 39 2.44 2.19 -5.39
N ASN A 40 1.73 1.41 -6.18
CA ASN A 40 0.75 1.91 -7.14
C ASN A 40 -0.44 2.56 -6.45
N TRP A 41 -1.05 1.91 -5.45
CA TRP A 41 -2.10 2.50 -4.61
C TRP A 41 -1.67 3.86 -4.04
N PHE A 42 -0.45 3.95 -3.50
CA PHE A 42 0.07 5.22 -3.01
C PHE A 42 0.16 6.25 -4.15
N ASN A 43 0.79 5.88 -5.26
CA ASN A 43 1.06 6.79 -6.37
C ASN A 43 -0.22 7.26 -7.11
N THR A 44 -1.34 6.54 -6.99
CA THR A 44 -2.65 6.91 -7.55
C THR A 44 -3.55 7.59 -6.51
N GLU A 45 -3.86 6.92 -5.41
CA GLU A 45 -4.89 7.33 -4.46
C GLU A 45 -4.44 8.52 -3.60
N VAL A 46 -3.21 8.46 -3.09
CA VAL A 46 -2.67 9.50 -2.20
C VAL A 46 -2.38 10.79 -2.96
N ARG A 47 -1.88 10.66 -4.20
CA ARG A 47 -1.67 11.79 -5.10
C ARG A 47 -2.96 12.55 -5.37
N SER A 48 -4.06 11.82 -5.59
CA SER A 48 -5.37 12.40 -5.91
C SER A 48 -6.13 12.87 -4.66
N ASN A 49 -5.88 12.23 -3.52
CA ASN A 49 -6.49 12.54 -2.23
C ASN A 49 -5.46 12.39 -1.09
N PRO A 50 -4.76 13.47 -0.72
CA PRO A 50 -3.75 13.41 0.36
C PRO A 50 -4.29 12.94 1.71
N LYS A 51 -5.61 13.03 1.94
CA LYS A 51 -6.24 12.51 3.18
C LYS A 51 -6.27 10.99 3.23
N ALA A 52 -6.12 10.29 2.10
CA ALA A 52 -6.14 8.82 2.04
C ALA A 52 -5.08 8.19 2.95
N ILE A 53 -3.90 8.81 3.08
CA ILE A 53 -2.86 8.37 4.01
C ILE A 53 -3.33 8.39 5.45
N LEU A 54 -3.91 9.52 5.90
CA LEU A 54 -4.34 9.68 7.29
C LEU A 54 -5.53 8.76 7.59
N THR A 55 -6.43 8.56 6.63
CA THR A 55 -7.51 7.59 6.74
C THR A 55 -6.96 6.17 6.86
N ALA A 56 -6.04 5.77 5.99
CA ALA A 56 -5.43 4.44 6.03
C ALA A 56 -4.67 4.19 7.34
N LEU A 57 -3.89 5.18 7.79
CA LEU A 57 -3.09 5.10 9.01
C LEU A 57 -3.97 4.97 10.24
N SER A 58 -4.94 5.87 10.40
CA SER A 58 -5.88 5.82 11.54
C SER A 58 -6.73 4.55 11.52
N THR A 59 -7.13 4.06 10.34
CA THR A 59 -7.84 2.79 10.22
C THR A 59 -6.97 1.64 10.71
N ALA A 60 -5.76 1.48 10.15
CA ALA A 60 -4.84 0.41 10.50
C ALA A 60 -4.47 0.40 11.99
N GLN A 61 -4.21 1.57 12.59
CA GLN A 61 -3.89 1.70 14.01
C GLN A 61 -5.07 1.38 14.95
N SER A 62 -6.31 1.41 14.45
CA SER A 62 -7.52 1.21 15.25
C SER A 62 -8.11 -0.21 15.18
N LEU A 63 -7.55 -1.08 14.32
CA LEU A 63 -8.04 -2.44 14.14
C LEU A 63 -7.78 -3.27 15.39
N SER A 64 -8.83 -3.93 15.88
CA SER A 64 -8.71 -4.97 16.91
C SER A 64 -8.77 -6.36 16.27
N GLU A 65 -8.37 -7.39 17.03
CA GLU A 65 -8.54 -8.79 16.64
C GLU A 65 -9.97 -9.06 16.13
N ASN A 66 -10.09 -9.74 14.99
CA ASN A 66 -11.35 -10.05 14.27
C ASN A 66 -12.09 -8.85 13.63
N GLN A 67 -11.47 -7.68 13.52
CA GLN A 67 -12.03 -6.58 12.71
C GLN A 67 -11.41 -6.56 11.32
N GLU A 68 -12.27 -6.44 10.32
CA GLU A 68 -11.89 -6.19 8.95
C GLU A 68 -12.41 -4.81 8.52
N LYS A 69 -11.59 -4.10 7.74
CA LYS A 69 -11.95 -2.82 7.12
C LYS A 69 -11.60 -2.84 5.65
N ILE A 70 -12.46 -2.21 4.86
CA ILE A 70 -12.27 -2.06 3.42
C ILE A 70 -12.26 -0.58 3.10
N LEU A 71 -11.17 -0.10 2.50
CA LEU A 71 -11.04 1.26 2.01
C LEU A 71 -11.00 1.23 0.48
N ILE A 72 -12.12 1.53 -0.15
CA ILE A 72 -12.28 1.51 -1.60
C ILE A 72 -11.71 2.81 -2.18
N GLY A 73 -10.64 2.68 -2.98
CA GLY A 73 -10.08 3.77 -3.77
C GLY A 73 -10.61 3.77 -5.21
N ALA A 74 -10.06 4.64 -6.05
CA ALA A 74 -10.41 4.72 -7.47
C ALA A 74 -9.84 3.54 -8.27
N GLU A 75 -8.53 3.31 -8.15
CA GLU A 75 -7.80 2.27 -8.88
C GLU A 75 -7.49 1.05 -8.00
N TYR A 76 -7.31 1.25 -6.70
CA TYR A 76 -6.96 0.19 -5.75
C TYR A 76 -7.85 0.23 -4.50
N THR A 77 -8.17 -0.95 -3.97
CA THR A 77 -8.87 -1.14 -2.69
C THR A 77 -7.92 -1.75 -1.66
N LEU A 78 -7.96 -1.21 -0.43
CA LEU A 78 -7.29 -1.81 0.72
C LEU A 78 -8.27 -2.67 1.50
N PHE A 79 -7.82 -3.87 1.86
CA PHE A 79 -8.47 -4.76 2.81
C PHE A 79 -7.52 -4.88 3.99
N LEU A 80 -7.98 -4.52 5.19
CA LEU A 80 -7.16 -4.43 6.38
C LEU A 80 -7.77 -5.27 7.49
N ASP A 81 -6.94 -6.09 8.13
CA ASP A 81 -7.21 -6.68 9.43
C ASP A 81 -6.03 -6.42 10.39
N ALA A 82 -6.07 -7.02 11.57
CA ALA A 82 -5.05 -6.80 12.61
C ALA A 82 -3.67 -7.36 12.24
N ASP A 83 -3.59 -8.35 11.36
CA ASP A 83 -2.39 -9.10 11.02
C ASP A 83 -1.84 -8.71 9.63
N GLU A 84 -2.71 -8.54 8.63
CA GLU A 84 -2.35 -8.33 7.24
C GLU A 84 -3.16 -7.21 6.55
N VAL A 85 -2.50 -6.57 5.57
CA VAL A 85 -3.12 -5.66 4.62
C VAL A 85 -2.95 -6.23 3.21
N MET A 86 -4.06 -6.41 2.52
CA MET A 86 -4.11 -6.71 1.09
C MET A 86 -4.44 -5.44 0.30
N VAL A 87 -3.60 -5.16 -0.69
CA VAL A 87 -3.82 -4.11 -1.70
C VAL A 87 -4.22 -4.78 -3.00
N ARG A 88 -5.36 -4.40 -3.57
CA ARG A 88 -5.88 -5.03 -4.80
C ARG A 88 -6.32 -3.99 -5.82
N ALA A 89 -5.91 -4.14 -7.06
CA ALA A 89 -6.42 -3.36 -8.18
C ALA A 89 -7.93 -3.61 -8.37
N ASN A 90 -8.69 -2.55 -8.64
CA ASN A 90 -10.15 -2.61 -8.75
C ASN A 90 -10.62 -3.23 -10.08
N ASN A 91 -9.78 -3.17 -11.11
CA ASN A 91 -10.02 -3.84 -12.39
C ASN A 91 -9.77 -5.36 -12.31
N LEU A 92 -9.27 -5.87 -11.18
CA LEU A 92 -9.09 -7.29 -10.94
C LEU A 92 -10.47 -7.94 -10.72
N ALA A 93 -10.95 -8.67 -11.73
CA ALA A 93 -12.14 -9.49 -11.62
C ALA A 93 -11.83 -10.71 -10.74
N ILE A 94 -12.39 -10.76 -9.53
CA ILE A 94 -12.46 -11.97 -8.72
C ILE A 94 -13.87 -12.52 -8.90
N GLU A 95 -14.01 -13.62 -9.64
CA GLU A 95 -15.27 -14.34 -9.76
C GLU A 95 -15.57 -15.02 -8.42
N THR A 96 -16.37 -14.35 -7.60
CA THR A 96 -16.87 -14.87 -6.33
C THR A 96 -17.92 -15.95 -6.60
N ASP A 97 -17.49 -17.20 -6.79
CA ASP A 97 -18.24 -18.41 -6.37
C ASP A 97 -17.52 -19.73 -6.67
N GLU A 98 -16.34 -19.70 -7.30
CA GLU A 98 -15.56 -20.91 -7.54
C GLU A 98 -14.21 -20.82 -6.81
N ILE A 99 -14.18 -21.41 -5.61
CA ILE A 99 -12.97 -22.02 -5.08
C ILE A 99 -12.67 -23.20 -6.03
N LEU A 100 -12.10 -22.88 -7.20
CA LEU A 100 -11.46 -23.88 -8.03
C LEU A 100 -9.98 -23.86 -7.68
N GLU A 101 -9.67 -24.84 -6.85
CA GLU A 101 -8.36 -25.42 -6.68
C GLU A 101 -7.59 -25.45 -8.02
N ASP A 102 -6.30 -25.13 -7.92
CA ASP A 102 -5.22 -25.56 -8.83
C ASP A 102 -4.84 -24.68 -10.05
N ASP A 103 -5.16 -23.38 -10.08
CA ASP A 103 -4.62 -22.44 -11.10
C ASP A 103 -4.04 -21.14 -10.50
N PHE A 104 -3.07 -21.28 -9.59
CA PHE A 104 -2.32 -20.22 -8.89
C PHE A 104 -1.44 -19.35 -9.84
N HIS A 105 -1.98 -18.78 -10.92
CA HIS A 105 -1.12 -18.22 -11.98
C HIS A 105 -1.52 -16.91 -12.68
N TYR A 106 -2.33 -16.00 -12.10
CA TYR A 106 -2.70 -14.78 -12.87
C TYR A 106 -2.71 -13.42 -12.17
N TYR A 107 -2.16 -13.26 -10.96
CA TYR A 107 -1.98 -11.92 -10.40
C TYR A 107 -0.51 -11.52 -10.45
N ASP A 108 -0.23 -10.51 -11.27
CA ASP A 108 1.07 -9.85 -11.23
C ASP A 108 1.18 -8.97 -9.98
N GLU A 109 2.42 -8.60 -9.66
CA GLU A 109 2.75 -7.77 -8.50
C GLU A 109 2.18 -6.36 -8.60
N GLU A 110 1.75 -5.93 -9.79
CA GLU A 110 1.05 -4.67 -9.99
C GLU A 110 -0.41 -4.75 -9.53
N SER A 111 -1.03 -5.93 -9.61
CA SER A 111 -2.45 -6.14 -9.36
C SER A 111 -2.78 -6.44 -7.89
N ILE A 112 -1.90 -7.15 -7.18
CA ILE A 112 -2.12 -7.53 -5.79
C ILE A 112 -0.82 -7.50 -4.98
N ALA A 113 -0.89 -7.04 -3.74
CA ALA A 113 0.21 -7.13 -2.78
C ALA A 113 -0.34 -7.39 -1.38
N PHE A 114 0.49 -8.04 -0.56
CA PHE A 114 0.21 -8.33 0.84
C PHE A 114 1.37 -7.83 1.68
N CYS A 115 1.08 -7.27 2.85
CA CYS A 115 2.09 -6.93 3.85
C CYS A 115 1.50 -7.02 5.24
N GLY A 116 2.34 -7.24 6.26
CA GLY A 116 1.87 -7.20 7.63
C GLY A 116 1.31 -5.82 7.99
N THR A 117 0.26 -5.76 8.79
CA THR A 117 -0.37 -4.49 9.18
C THR A 117 0.63 -3.53 9.85
N GLN A 118 1.59 -4.06 10.62
CA GLN A 118 2.65 -3.26 11.21
C GLN A 118 3.63 -2.66 10.18
N ASP A 119 3.94 -3.39 9.11
CA ASP A 119 4.78 -2.92 8.00
C ASP A 119 4.05 -1.81 7.22
N PHE A 120 2.75 -1.99 6.99
CA PHE A 120 1.91 -0.97 6.36
C PHE A 120 1.84 0.32 7.19
N ILE A 121 1.62 0.21 8.51
CA ILE A 121 1.64 1.37 9.43
C ILE A 121 3.00 2.07 9.34
N HIS A 122 4.10 1.32 9.41
CA HIS A 122 5.44 1.89 9.33
C HIS A 122 5.67 2.66 8.03
N PHE A 123 5.20 2.14 6.90
CA PHE A 123 5.27 2.82 5.60
C PHE A 123 4.49 4.13 5.58
N LEU A 124 3.28 4.14 6.14
CA LEU A 124 2.46 5.35 6.19
C LEU A 124 3.06 6.42 7.12
N GLU A 125 3.58 6.01 8.28
CA GLU A 125 4.29 6.90 9.21
C GLU A 125 5.56 7.47 8.57
N ALA A 126 6.36 6.63 7.89
CA ALA A 126 7.55 7.07 7.19
C ALA A 126 7.24 8.10 6.08
N TYR A 127 6.09 7.98 5.41
CA TYR A 127 5.64 9.01 4.47
C TYR A 127 5.28 10.31 5.18
N VAL A 128 4.53 10.25 6.29
CA VAL A 128 4.16 11.44 7.07
C VAL A 128 5.41 12.18 7.56
N ASP A 129 6.42 11.44 8.03
CA ASP A 129 7.70 12.00 8.44
C ASP A 129 8.47 12.60 7.25
N PHE A 130 8.41 11.98 6.07
CA PHE A 130 9.12 12.46 4.87
C PHE A 130 8.59 13.79 4.33
N ILE A 131 7.31 14.09 4.53
CA ILE A 131 6.67 15.34 4.06
C ILE A 131 6.59 16.43 5.13
N SER A 132 6.97 16.12 6.38
CA SER A 132 6.98 17.06 7.50
C SER A 132 8.18 18.02 7.42
#